data_AF-A0A6J4NF85-F1
#
_entry.id   AF-A0A6J4NF85-F1
#
_cell.length_a   1.000
_cell.length_b   1.000
_cell.length_c   1.000
_cell.angle_alpha   90.00
_cell.angle_beta   90.00
_cell.angle_gamma   90.00
#
_symmetry.space_group_name_H-M   'P 1'
#
loop_
_entity.id
_entity.type
_entity.pdbx_description
1 polymer ?
#
loop_
_entity_poly.entity_id
_entity_poly.type
_entity_poly.pdbx_seq_one_letter_code
_entity_poly.pdbx_strand_id
1 'polypeptide(L)'
;MAVKKSELHRSLWSSCNELRGRMDASQYKDYVLTLLFLKYVSDKYAGKANALVKIPENGSFDDIVKLRGDKDTGEKMNKVLCELAGANDLVGVIDIADFDSHDKLGSGREKQNRLSNLVGIFAGIDLSANRAEGDDLLGDAYEYLMRHFATESGKSKGQFSSPLSQEVW
;
A
#
# COMPACT_ATOMS: atom_id res chain seq x y z
N MET A 1 -19.35 10.20 -4.15
CA MET A 1 -20.15 9.53 -3.08
C MET A 1 -19.15 8.90 -2.14
N ALA A 2 -19.43 8.85 -0.82
CA ALA A 2 -18.51 8.20 0.12
C ALA A 2 -18.30 6.72 -0.27
N VAL A 3 -17.04 6.27 -0.23
CA VAL A 3 -16.70 4.87 -0.52
C VAL A 3 -17.36 3.93 0.50
N LYS A 4 -17.93 2.82 0.02
CA LYS A 4 -18.52 1.81 0.90
C LYS A 4 -17.41 0.93 1.50
N LYS A 5 -17.56 0.50 2.77
CA LYS A 5 -16.60 -0.41 3.45
C LYS A 5 -16.27 -1.64 2.60
N SER A 6 -17.27 -2.25 1.95
CA SER A 6 -17.08 -3.43 1.09
C SER A 6 -16.29 -3.16 -0.20
N GLU A 7 -16.40 -1.95 -0.76
CA GLU A 7 -15.63 -1.52 -1.93
C GLU A 7 -14.18 -1.26 -1.55
N LEU A 8 -13.95 -0.60 -0.41
CA LEU A 8 -12.62 -0.40 0.13
C LEU A 8 -11.92 -1.74 0.41
N HIS A 9 -12.57 -2.68 1.09
CA HIS A 9 -12.00 -4.01 1.36
C HIS A 9 -11.66 -4.75 0.06
N ARG A 10 -12.50 -4.63 -0.97
CA ARG A 10 -12.24 -5.23 -2.29
C ARG A 10 -11.01 -4.62 -2.95
N SER A 11 -10.86 -3.30 -2.93
CA SER A 11 -9.69 -2.62 -3.50
C SER A 11 -8.41 -2.95 -2.73
N LEU A 12 -8.47 -3.02 -1.39
CA LEU A 12 -7.36 -3.45 -0.56
C LEU A 12 -6.96 -4.90 -0.87
N TRP A 13 -7.93 -5.80 -0.99
CA TRP A 13 -7.69 -7.18 -1.39
C TRP A 13 -7.07 -7.29 -2.79
N SER A 14 -7.57 -6.51 -3.76
CA SER A 14 -7.00 -6.47 -5.10
C SER A 14 -5.55 -5.98 -5.09
N SER A 15 -5.24 -5.00 -4.24
CA SER A 15 -3.87 -4.49 -4.07
C SER A 15 -2.93 -5.55 -3.49
N CYS A 16 -3.40 -6.32 -2.50
CA CYS A 16 -2.66 -7.47 -1.98
C CYS A 16 -2.40 -8.53 -3.05
N ASN A 17 -3.39 -8.81 -3.93
CA ASN A 17 -3.24 -9.80 -4.99
C ASN A 17 -2.19 -9.41 -6.04
N GLU A 18 -2.06 -8.12 -6.38
CA GLU A 18 -1.02 -7.65 -7.31
C GLU A 18 0.41 -7.86 -6.76
N LEU A 19 0.57 -7.84 -5.44
CA LEU A 19 1.87 -8.00 -4.78
C LEU A 19 2.17 -9.45 -4.40
N ARG A 20 1.12 -10.27 -4.23
CA ARG A 20 1.24 -11.70 -3.91
C ARG A 20 2.07 -12.45 -4.96
N GLY A 21 2.88 -13.40 -4.50
CA GLY A 21 3.69 -14.29 -5.34
C GLY A 21 5.19 -14.06 -5.19
N ARG A 22 5.66 -12.81 -5.35
CA ARG A 22 7.07 -12.43 -5.08
C ARG A 22 7.30 -12.01 -3.63
N MET A 23 6.24 -11.68 -2.91
CA MET A 23 6.26 -11.25 -1.51
C MET A 23 5.38 -12.15 -0.66
N ASP A 24 5.80 -12.40 0.58
CA ASP A 24 4.94 -12.97 1.62
C ASP A 24 4.08 -11.89 2.31
N ALA A 25 3.10 -12.33 3.10
CA ALA A 25 2.11 -11.44 3.73
C ALA A 25 2.73 -10.39 4.66
N SER A 26 3.84 -10.70 5.32
CA SER A 26 4.55 -9.74 6.17
C SER A 26 5.22 -8.63 5.35
N GLN A 27 5.63 -8.92 4.12
CA GLN A 27 6.32 -7.99 3.24
C GLN A 27 5.35 -7.07 2.49
N TYR A 28 4.34 -7.62 1.81
CA TYR A 28 3.44 -6.79 1.01
C TYR A 28 2.49 -5.93 1.85
N LYS A 29 2.33 -6.24 3.15
CA LYS A 29 1.62 -5.39 4.11
C LYS A 29 2.13 -3.96 4.10
N ASP A 30 3.45 -3.78 4.17
CA ASP A 30 4.06 -2.46 4.34
C ASP A 30 3.80 -1.59 3.10
N TYR A 31 3.80 -2.19 1.90
CA TYR A 31 3.47 -1.50 0.65
C TYR A 31 2.00 -1.04 0.61
N VAL A 32 1.06 -1.93 0.95
CA VAL A 32 -0.38 -1.62 0.92
C VAL A 32 -0.74 -0.58 1.97
N LEU A 33 -0.19 -0.68 3.18
CA LEU A 33 -0.40 0.29 4.25
C LEU A 33 0.17 1.67 3.91
N THR A 34 1.37 1.71 3.33
CA THR A 34 2.01 2.95 2.90
C THR A 34 1.17 3.69 1.87
N LEU A 35 0.68 2.99 0.83
CA LEU A 35 -0.18 3.60 -0.20
C LEU A 35 -1.55 4.02 0.36
N LEU A 36 -2.13 3.21 1.24
CA LEU A 36 -3.39 3.56 1.90
C LEU A 36 -3.25 4.85 2.72
N PHE A 37 -2.17 4.96 3.50
CA PHE A 37 -1.86 6.14 4.29
C PHE A 37 -1.67 7.36 3.39
N LEU A 38 -0.80 7.26 2.36
CA LEU A 38 -0.54 8.35 1.42
C LEU A 38 -1.83 8.81 0.72
N LYS A 39 -2.65 7.88 0.24
CA LYS A 39 -3.93 8.18 -0.40
C LYS A 39 -4.88 8.90 0.56
N TYR A 40 -4.99 8.42 1.80
CA TYR A 40 -5.83 9.03 2.81
C TYR A 40 -5.41 10.47 3.14
N VAL A 41 -4.12 10.70 3.41
CA VAL A 41 -3.64 12.04 3.77
C VAL A 41 -3.73 12.99 2.59
N SER A 42 -3.49 12.51 1.38
CA SER A 42 -3.64 13.31 0.16
C SER A 42 -5.09 13.74 -0.04
N ASP A 43 -6.04 12.80 -0.01
CA ASP A 43 -7.47 13.11 -0.18
C ASP A 43 -8.03 14.02 0.92
N LYS A 44 -7.54 13.82 2.15
CA LYS A 44 -8.08 14.53 3.31
C LYS A 44 -7.42 15.88 3.54
N TYR A 45 -6.13 16.04 3.24
CA TYR A 45 -5.34 17.20 3.68
C TYR A 45 -4.73 18.02 2.54
N ALA A 46 -4.74 17.54 1.29
CA ALA A 46 -4.23 18.33 0.17
C ALA A 46 -4.93 19.71 0.10
N GLY A 47 -4.13 20.78 0.03
CA GLY A 47 -4.61 22.16 -0.05
C GLY A 47 -5.22 22.73 1.24
N LYS A 48 -5.15 22.05 2.39
CA LYS A 48 -5.70 22.53 3.66
C LYS A 48 -4.62 23.13 4.56
N ALA A 49 -4.81 24.38 5.00
CA ALA A 49 -3.83 25.11 5.81
C ALA A 49 -3.67 24.59 7.25
N ASN A 50 -4.72 24.01 7.85
CA ASN A 50 -4.73 23.52 9.24
C ASN A 50 -4.84 21.98 9.30
N ALA A 51 -4.08 21.29 8.46
CA ALA A 51 -4.05 19.84 8.41
C ALA A 51 -3.13 19.25 9.50
N LEU A 52 -3.44 18.03 9.95
CA LEU A 52 -2.57 17.25 10.85
C LEU A 52 -1.31 16.74 10.14
N VAL A 53 -1.39 16.57 8.82
CA VAL A 53 -0.29 16.13 7.96
C VAL A 53 -0.10 17.17 6.88
N LYS A 54 1.10 17.71 6.76
CA LYS A 54 1.52 18.63 5.71
C LYS A 54 1.81 17.84 4.44
N ILE A 55 1.10 18.12 3.36
CA ILE A 55 1.42 17.55 2.03
C ILE A 55 2.39 18.53 1.35
N PRO A 56 3.68 18.20 1.19
CA PRO A 56 4.63 19.06 0.51
C PRO A 56 4.37 19.05 -1.01
N GLU A 57 5.02 19.95 -1.72
CA GLU A 57 5.04 19.92 -3.18
C GLU A 57 5.64 18.59 -3.65
N ASN A 58 4.97 17.91 -4.58
CA ASN A 58 5.34 16.56 -5.04
C ASN A 58 5.25 15.44 -3.97
N GLY A 59 4.58 15.68 -2.84
CA GLY A 59 4.41 14.70 -1.75
C GLY A 59 3.02 14.05 -1.70
N SER A 60 2.21 14.19 -2.74
CA SER A 60 0.82 13.72 -2.76
C SER A 60 0.64 12.43 -3.54
N PHE A 61 -0.48 11.75 -3.30
CA PHE A 61 -0.88 10.59 -4.09
C PHE A 61 -1.10 10.94 -5.56
N ASP A 62 -1.58 12.15 -5.87
CA ASP A 62 -1.73 12.61 -7.25
C ASP A 62 -0.39 12.67 -7.99
N ASP A 63 0.71 12.94 -7.27
CA ASP A 63 2.04 12.91 -7.85
C ASP A 63 2.46 11.49 -8.20
N ILE A 64 2.11 10.48 -7.37
CA ILE A 64 2.29 9.07 -7.73
C ILE A 64 1.43 8.67 -8.94
N VAL A 65 0.20 9.17 -9.07
CA VAL A 65 -0.66 8.88 -10.22
C VAL A 65 -0.02 9.36 -11.53
N LYS A 66 0.64 10.52 -11.52
CA LYS A 66 1.36 11.05 -12.70
C LYS A 66 2.54 10.18 -13.12
N LEU A 67 3.10 9.39 -12.21
CA LEU A 67 4.23 8.49 -12.48
C LEU A 67 3.82 7.19 -13.15
N ARG A 68 2.52 6.87 -13.27
CA ARG A 68 2.07 5.61 -13.87
C ARG A 68 2.63 5.44 -15.28
N GLY A 69 3.21 4.28 -15.55
CA GLY A 69 3.85 4.00 -16.83
C GLY A 69 5.19 4.70 -17.04
N ASP A 70 5.80 5.31 -16.03
CA ASP A 70 7.18 5.79 -16.10
C ASP A 70 8.16 4.62 -15.92
N LYS A 71 9.31 4.64 -16.61
CA LYS A 71 10.33 3.58 -16.48
C LYS A 71 10.95 3.53 -15.09
N ASP A 72 10.98 4.66 -14.40
CA ASP A 72 11.57 4.86 -13.07
C ASP A 72 10.47 5.07 -12.01
N THR A 73 9.26 4.52 -12.24
CA THR A 73 8.09 4.70 -11.36
C THR A 73 8.42 4.37 -9.91
N GLY A 74 9.12 3.26 -9.65
CA GLY A 74 9.46 2.80 -8.30
C GLY A 74 10.33 3.79 -7.53
N GLU A 75 11.48 4.17 -8.12
CA GLU A 75 12.37 5.18 -7.55
C GLU A 75 11.66 6.51 -7.29
N LYS A 76 10.84 6.97 -8.25
CA LYS A 76 10.11 8.24 -8.10
C LYS A 76 9.02 8.16 -7.03
N MET A 77 8.34 7.02 -6.88
CA MET A 77 7.40 6.79 -5.77
C MET A 77 8.10 6.86 -4.41
N ASN A 78 9.28 6.26 -4.28
CA ASN A 78 10.08 6.36 -3.06
C ASN A 78 10.42 7.82 -2.74
N LYS A 79 10.79 8.63 -3.75
CA LYS A 79 11.05 10.06 -3.57
C LYS A 79 9.82 10.82 -3.04
N VAL A 80 8.64 10.58 -3.61
CA VAL A 80 7.37 11.19 -3.14
C VAL A 80 7.13 10.85 -1.66
N LEU A 81 7.37 9.60 -1.26
CA LEU A 81 7.22 9.16 0.12
C LEU A 81 8.25 9.78 1.05
N CYS A 82 9.51 9.91 0.63
CA CYS A 82 10.55 10.58 1.39
C CYS A 82 10.23 12.06 1.63
N GLU A 83 9.72 12.77 0.63
CA GLU A 83 9.29 14.17 0.78
C GLU A 83 8.15 14.30 1.80
N LEU A 84 7.12 13.44 1.68
CA LEU A 84 6.03 13.42 2.64
C LEU A 84 6.53 13.07 4.06
N ALA A 85 7.41 12.09 4.19
CA ALA A 85 7.96 11.65 5.46
C ALA A 85 8.78 12.75 6.13
N GLY A 86 9.68 13.39 5.38
CA GLY A 86 10.53 14.48 5.86
C GLY A 86 9.71 15.72 6.27
N ALA A 87 8.62 16.03 5.57
CA ALA A 87 7.76 17.15 5.90
C ALA A 87 6.94 16.95 7.20
N ASN A 88 6.84 15.72 7.71
CA ASN A 88 5.96 15.36 8.82
C ASN A 88 6.65 14.59 9.96
N ASP A 89 7.98 14.48 9.94
CA ASP A 89 8.75 13.68 10.92
C ASP A 89 8.31 12.20 10.97
N LEU A 90 8.01 11.63 9.79
CA LEU A 90 7.58 10.24 9.61
C LEU A 90 8.63 9.38 8.88
N VAL A 91 9.89 9.83 8.87
CA VAL A 91 11.02 9.10 8.29
C VAL A 91 11.25 7.81 9.07
N GLY A 92 11.42 6.70 8.37
CA GLY A 92 11.47 5.35 8.93
C GLY A 92 10.11 4.77 9.33
N VAL A 93 9.00 5.49 9.07
CA VAL A 93 7.63 5.04 9.42
C VAL A 93 6.81 4.75 8.16
N ILE A 94 6.78 5.69 7.22
CA ILE A 94 5.94 5.60 6.00
C ILE A 94 6.73 5.37 4.71
N ASP A 95 8.06 5.29 4.81
CA ASP A 95 9.03 5.12 3.73
C ASP A 95 9.81 3.78 3.84
N ILE A 96 9.30 2.85 4.64
CA ILE A 96 9.89 1.51 4.85
C ILE A 96 9.76 0.64 3.59
N ALA A 97 8.68 0.83 2.83
CA ALA A 97 8.41 0.07 1.63
C ALA A 97 9.24 0.60 0.45
N ASP A 98 10.15 -0.22 -0.05
CA ASP A 98 10.95 0.10 -1.23
C ASP A 98 10.21 -0.29 -2.53
N PHE A 99 9.63 0.70 -3.21
CA PHE A 99 8.92 0.52 -4.48
C PHE A 99 9.84 0.27 -5.68
N ASP A 100 11.17 0.32 -5.51
CA ASP A 100 12.13 0.01 -6.56
C ASP A 100 12.76 -1.39 -6.44
N SER A 101 12.52 -2.09 -5.33
CA SER A 101 13.08 -3.42 -5.02
C SER A 101 12.86 -4.45 -6.15
N HIS A 102 13.97 -4.86 -6.79
CA HIS A 102 13.96 -5.86 -7.86
C HIS A 102 13.47 -7.25 -7.41
N ASP A 103 13.88 -7.69 -6.22
CA ASP A 103 13.54 -9.04 -5.73
C ASP A 103 12.03 -9.17 -5.49
N LYS A 104 11.44 -8.14 -4.88
CA LYS A 104 10.04 -8.15 -4.47
C LYS A 104 9.05 -7.69 -5.56
N LEU A 105 9.43 -6.73 -6.41
CA LEU A 105 8.52 -6.14 -7.42
C LEU A 105 8.87 -6.52 -8.85
N GLY A 106 9.98 -7.23 -9.07
CA GLY A 106 10.50 -7.55 -10.40
C GLY A 106 11.29 -6.40 -11.01
N SER A 107 11.56 -6.50 -12.30
CA SER A 107 12.41 -5.55 -13.03
C SER A 107 11.79 -5.08 -14.34
N GLY A 108 12.20 -3.91 -14.81
CA GLY A 108 11.76 -3.35 -16.09
C GLY A 108 10.24 -3.24 -16.19
N ARG A 109 9.68 -3.76 -17.29
CA ARG A 109 8.25 -3.63 -17.59
C ARG A 109 7.34 -4.38 -16.62
N GLU A 110 7.81 -5.45 -15.99
CA GLU A 110 7.05 -6.17 -14.96
C GLU A 110 6.77 -5.28 -13.75
N LYS A 111 7.83 -4.67 -13.19
CA LYS A 111 7.73 -3.73 -12.06
C LYS A 111 6.87 -2.53 -12.42
N GLN A 112 7.11 -1.94 -13.59
CA GLN A 112 6.32 -0.81 -14.11
C GLN A 112 4.82 -1.14 -14.18
N ASN A 113 4.45 -2.28 -14.76
CA ASN A 113 3.05 -2.70 -14.87
C ASN A 113 2.43 -2.95 -13.49
N ARG A 114 3.16 -3.65 -12.60
CA ARG A 114 2.71 -3.95 -11.24
C ARG A 114 2.43 -2.68 -10.45
N LEU A 115 3.37 -1.73 -10.46
CA LEU A 115 3.19 -0.42 -9.82
C LEU A 115 2.04 0.37 -10.45
N SER A 116 1.94 0.38 -11.78
CA SER A 116 0.88 1.09 -12.49
C SER A 116 -0.52 0.54 -12.20
N ASN A 117 -0.64 -0.78 -12.01
CA ASN A 117 -1.88 -1.45 -11.57
C ASN A 117 -2.20 -1.08 -10.13
N LEU A 118 -1.21 -1.20 -9.23
CA LEU A 118 -1.35 -0.90 -7.81
C LEU A 118 -1.84 0.54 -7.60
N VAL A 119 -1.16 1.51 -8.22
CA VAL A 119 -1.57 2.92 -8.18
C VAL A 119 -2.97 3.10 -8.77
N GLY A 120 -3.31 2.38 -9.85
CA GLY A 120 -4.64 2.41 -10.46
C GLY A 120 -5.75 1.95 -9.52
N ILE A 121 -5.51 0.92 -8.71
CA ILE A 121 -6.47 0.42 -7.71
C ILE A 121 -6.75 1.50 -6.67
N PHE A 122 -5.71 2.12 -6.11
CA PHE A 122 -5.86 3.17 -5.10
C PHE A 122 -6.44 4.48 -5.66
N ALA A 123 -6.14 4.82 -6.92
CA ALA A 123 -6.72 5.99 -7.58
C ALA A 123 -8.25 5.90 -7.74
N GLY A 124 -8.81 4.68 -7.80
CA GLY A 124 -10.25 4.46 -7.84
C GLY A 124 -10.97 4.63 -6.49
N ILE A 125 -10.24 4.88 -5.40
CA ILE A 125 -10.79 5.05 -4.06
C ILE A 125 -10.93 6.55 -3.77
N ASP A 126 -12.10 6.98 -3.30
CA ASP A 126 -12.32 8.36 -2.80
C ASP A 126 -12.45 8.34 -1.28
N LEU A 127 -11.43 8.85 -0.59
CA LEU A 127 -11.39 8.96 0.87
C LEU A 127 -11.74 10.38 1.37
N SER A 128 -12.02 11.33 0.46
CA SER A 128 -12.21 12.76 0.77
C SER A 128 -13.57 13.09 1.41
N ALA A 129 -14.61 12.30 1.09
CA ALA A 129 -16.01 12.61 1.39
C ALA A 129 -16.48 12.15 2.79
N ASN A 130 -15.64 11.47 3.57
CA ASN A 130 -16.03 10.97 4.89
C ASN A 130 -16.02 12.10 5.94
N ARG A 131 -17.19 12.75 6.11
CA ARG A 131 -17.40 13.90 7.02
C ARG A 131 -18.22 13.60 8.28
N ALA A 132 -18.70 12.39 8.50
CA ALA A 132 -19.43 12.03 9.73
C ALA A 132 -18.98 10.63 10.17
N GLU A 133 -18.59 10.49 11.44
CA GLU A 133 -18.10 9.24 12.07
C GLU A 133 -16.77 8.69 11.46
N GLY A 134 -15.97 9.58 10.88
CA GLY A 134 -14.81 9.31 10.03
C GLY A 134 -13.51 8.81 10.70
N ASP A 135 -13.60 8.12 11.84
CA ASP A 135 -12.49 7.32 12.39
C ASP A 135 -12.55 5.86 11.88
N ASP A 136 -13.76 5.40 11.57
CA ASP A 136 -14.03 4.02 11.20
C ASP A 136 -13.37 3.59 9.89
N LEU A 137 -13.35 4.39 8.82
CA LEU A 137 -12.98 3.82 7.52
C LEU A 137 -11.48 3.47 7.41
N LEU A 138 -10.60 4.34 7.91
CA LEU A 138 -9.17 4.06 7.94
C LEU A 138 -8.84 3.01 9.00
N GLY A 139 -9.48 3.10 10.17
CA GLY A 139 -9.39 2.10 11.23
C GLY A 139 -9.85 0.71 10.78
N ASP A 140 -10.99 0.62 10.10
CA ASP A 140 -11.56 -0.58 9.51
C ASP A 140 -10.67 -1.14 8.41
N ALA A 141 -10.14 -0.29 7.53
CA ALA A 141 -9.20 -0.71 6.50
C ALA A 141 -7.94 -1.30 7.12
N TYR A 142 -7.40 -0.64 8.14
CA TYR A 142 -6.25 -1.12 8.88
C TYR A 142 -6.56 -2.43 9.62
N GLU A 143 -7.70 -2.51 10.32
CA GLU A 143 -8.12 -3.71 11.04
C GLU A 143 -8.39 -4.88 10.08
N TYR A 144 -9.07 -4.63 8.97
CA TYR A 144 -9.29 -5.61 7.91
C TYR A 144 -7.96 -6.15 7.40
N LEU A 145 -7.01 -5.27 7.08
CA LEU A 145 -5.67 -5.64 6.68
C LEU A 145 -4.97 -6.46 7.77
N MET A 146 -4.95 -5.99 9.02
CA MET A 146 -4.29 -6.70 10.13
C MET A 146 -4.88 -8.09 10.39
N ARG A 147 -6.21 -8.23 10.41
CA ARG A 147 -6.91 -9.53 10.53
C ARG A 147 -6.58 -10.44 9.37
N HIS A 148 -6.56 -9.88 8.16
CA HIS A 148 -6.20 -10.61 6.95
C HIS A 148 -4.75 -11.12 7.01
N PHE A 149 -3.80 -10.26 7.39
CA PHE A 149 -2.39 -10.60 7.54
C PHE A 149 -2.13 -11.62 8.65
N ALA A 150 -2.85 -11.52 9.78
CA ALA A 150 -2.78 -12.52 10.84
C ALA A 150 -3.24 -13.90 10.36
N THR A 151 -4.31 -13.94 9.56
CA THR A 151 -4.85 -15.19 8.99
C THR A 151 -3.87 -15.82 7.99
N GLU A 152 -3.29 -15.04 7.08
CA GLU A 152 -2.34 -15.52 6.08
C GLU A 152 -0.99 -15.92 6.70
N SER A 153 -0.50 -15.15 7.68
CA SER A 153 0.74 -15.47 8.41
C SER A 153 0.60 -16.71 9.29
N GLY A 154 -0.58 -16.93 9.88
CA GLY A 154 -0.92 -18.14 10.65
C GLY A 154 -0.96 -19.41 9.80
N LYS A 155 -1.44 -19.31 8.55
CA LYS A 155 -1.35 -20.42 7.58
C LYS A 155 0.08 -20.70 7.13
N SER A 156 0.91 -19.65 7.01
CA SER A 156 2.30 -19.77 6.54
C SER A 156 3.23 -20.49 7.53
N LYS A 157 2.98 -20.39 8.85
CA LYS A 157 3.72 -21.17 9.87
C LYS A 157 3.25 -22.62 10.02
N GLY A 158 2.08 -22.99 9.48
CA GLY A 158 1.49 -24.33 9.60
C GLY A 158 1.55 -25.18 8.33
N GLN A 159 2.12 -24.69 7.23
CA GLN A 159 2.20 -25.41 5.95
C GLN A 159 3.62 -25.64 5.41
N PHE A 160 4.66 -25.47 6.24
CA PHE A 160 5.94 -26.16 6.06
C PHE A 160 5.90 -27.53 6.77
N SER A 161 4.89 -28.35 6.46
CA SER A 161 5.01 -29.80 6.66
C SER A 161 5.75 -30.33 5.43
N SER A 162 7.06 -30.56 5.57
CA SER A 162 7.93 -31.08 4.50
C SER A 162 7.31 -32.27 3.76
N PRO A 163 7.43 -32.34 2.41
CA PRO A 163 7.08 -33.54 1.67
C PRO A 163 8.22 -34.56 1.76
N LEU A 164 7.85 -35.80 2.10
CA LEU A 164 8.54 -37.08 1.89
C LEU A 164 9.92 -37.31 2.53
N SER A 165 9.95 -38.23 3.49
CA SER A 165 10.92 -39.34 3.45
C SER A 165 10.18 -40.64 3.71
N GLN A 166 10.08 -41.46 2.66
CA GLN A 166 9.96 -42.90 2.82
C GLN A 166 11.27 -43.38 3.45
N GLU A 167 11.23 -43.98 4.63
CA GLU A 167 12.21 -45.00 5.05
C GLU A 167 11.43 -46.07 5.84
N VAL A 168 11.19 -47.23 5.20
CA VAL A 168 11.81 -48.53 5.51
C VAL A 168 11.88 -48.81 7.02
N TRP A 169 11.05 -49.75 7.50
CA TRP A 169 11.41 -51.08 8.03
C TRP A 169 10.15 -51.93 8.13
#